data_AF-W2T9U9-F1
#
_entry.id   AF-W2T9U9-F1
#
_cell.length_a   1.000
_cell.length_b   1.000
_cell.length_c   1.000
_cell.angle_alpha   90.00
_cell.angle_beta   90.00
_cell.angle_gamma   90.00
#
_symmetry.space_group_name_H-M   'P 1'
#
loop_
_entity.id
_entity.type
_entity.pdbx_description
1 polymer ?
#
loop_
_entity_poly.entity_id
_entity_poly.type
_entity_poly.pdbx_seq_one_letter_code
_entity_poly.pdbx_strand_id
1 'polypeptide(L)'
;MASANKGKILAVIGDEDTVVGFLLGGVGELNKARKPNYLIVDKQTGIQEIEEAFKSFVARDDIAIILINQHIAEMIRYAVRL
;
A
#
# COMPACT_ATOMS: atom_id res chain seq x y z
N MET A 1 3.43 -18.32 -27.13
CA MET A 1 3.96 -17.22 -26.30
C MET A 1 2.85 -16.79 -25.37
N ALA A 2 2.83 -17.30 -24.14
CA ALA A 2 1.88 -16.83 -23.14
C ALA A 2 2.23 -15.38 -22.82
N SER A 3 1.34 -14.44 -23.15
CA SER A 3 1.37 -13.11 -22.58
C SER A 3 1.35 -13.30 -21.06
N ALA A 4 2.48 -13.09 -20.40
CA ALA A 4 2.50 -13.01 -18.96
C ALA A 4 1.54 -11.87 -18.60
N ASN A 5 0.32 -12.22 -18.17
CA ASN A 5 -0.49 -11.29 -17.40
C ASN A 5 0.44 -10.81 -16.31
N LYS A 6 0.88 -9.55 -16.37
CA LYS A 6 1.62 -8.93 -15.28
C LYS A 6 0.79 -9.20 -14.04
N GLY A 7 1.31 -10.04 -13.15
CA GLY A 7 0.61 -10.40 -11.93
C GLY A 7 0.24 -9.11 -11.22
N LYS A 8 -1.02 -8.97 -10.83
CA LYS A 8 -1.40 -7.83 -9.99
C LYS A 8 -0.66 -7.96 -8.67
N ILE A 9 -0.12 -6.86 -8.18
CA ILE A 9 0.69 -6.82 -6.96
C ILE A 9 -0.16 -6.43 -5.76
N LEU A 10 0.37 -6.69 -4.58
CA LEU A 10 -0.22 -6.27 -3.31
C LEU A 10 0.46 -4.98 -2.83
N ALA A 11 -0.29 -4.10 -2.19
CA ALA A 11 0.23 -2.93 -1.50
C ALA A 11 -0.08 -2.95 -0.01
N VAL A 12 0.76 -2.33 0.81
CA VAL A 12 0.65 -2.39 2.29
C VAL A 12 0.75 -1.00 2.90
N ILE A 13 -0.22 -0.61 3.72
CA ILE A 13 -0.18 0.60 4.55
C ILE A 13 -0.23 0.15 6.00
N GLY A 14 0.87 0.28 6.73
CA GLY A 14 0.92 -0.30 8.05
C GLY A 14 1.97 0.30 8.97
N ASP A 15 1.92 -0.11 10.24
CA ASP A 15 3.03 0.12 11.16
C ASP A 15 4.30 -0.61 10.69
N GLU A 16 5.43 -0.22 11.28
CA GLU A 16 6.75 -0.74 10.90
C GLU A 16 6.80 -2.28 10.96
N ASP A 17 6.30 -2.86 12.05
CA ASP A 17 6.30 -4.31 12.26
C ASP A 17 5.48 -5.05 11.20
N THR A 18 4.29 -4.54 10.86
CA THR A 18 3.43 -5.11 9.82
C THR A 18 4.10 -5.04 8.46
N VAL A 19 4.62 -3.86 8.08
CA VAL A 19 5.24 -3.65 6.76
C VAL A 19 6.50 -4.51 6.62
N VAL A 20 7.35 -4.55 7.65
CA VAL A 20 8.56 -5.40 7.66
C VAL A 20 8.19 -6.88 7.50
N GLY A 21 7.15 -7.35 8.19
CA GLY A 21 6.66 -8.73 8.04
C GLY A 21 6.25 -9.07 6.60
N PHE A 22 5.56 -8.15 5.91
CA PHE A 22 5.19 -8.32 4.51
C PHE A 22 6.39 -8.24 3.55
N LEU A 23 7.35 -7.36 3.81
CA LEU A 23 8.61 -7.27 3.06
C LEU A 23 9.39 -8.59 3.12
N LEU A 24 9.46 -9.21 4.30
CA LEU A 24 10.07 -10.53 4.48
C LEU A 24 9.28 -11.65 3.75
N GLY A 25 7.96 -11.50 3.64
CA GLY A 25 7.08 -12.38 2.88
C GLY A 25 7.16 -12.21 1.36
N GLY A 26 8.03 -11.33 0.85
CA GLY A 26 8.22 -11.08 -0.58
C GLY A 26 7.30 -10.01 -1.17
N VAL A 27 6.55 -9.28 -0.33
CA VAL A 27 5.72 -8.14 -0.75
C VAL A 27 6.53 -6.86 -0.60
N GLY A 28 6.95 -6.25 -1.70
CA GLY A 28 7.81 -5.05 -1.62
C GLY A 28 8.38 -4.59 -2.95
N GLU A 29 7.65 -4.82 -4.05
CA GLU A 29 8.16 -4.50 -5.38
C GLU A 29 8.21 -2.99 -5.60
N LEU A 30 9.41 -2.51 -5.95
CA LEU A 30 9.59 -1.18 -6.49
C LEU A 30 9.10 -1.17 -7.93
N ASN A 31 8.20 -0.23 -8.25
CA ASN A 31 7.78 -0.06 -9.63
C ASN A 31 8.91 0.55 -10.48
N LYS A 32 8.70 0.69 -11.80
CA LYS A 32 9.69 1.28 -12.72
C LYS A 32 10.14 2.70 -12.35
N ALA A 33 9.30 3.43 -11.60
CA ALA A 33 9.60 4.77 -11.08
C ALA A 33 10.25 4.75 -9.68
N ARG A 34 10.68 3.57 -9.20
CA ARG A 34 11.22 3.35 -7.85
C ARG A 34 10.28 3.78 -6.73
N LYS A 35 8.97 3.82 -6.98
CA LYS A 35 7.98 4.04 -5.92
C LYS A 35 7.67 2.70 -5.24
N PRO A 36 7.70 2.64 -3.91
CA PRO A 36 7.29 1.46 -3.17
C PRO A 36 5.79 1.23 -3.33
N ASN A 37 5.39 -0.03 -3.16
CA ASN A 37 4.02 -0.48 -2.98
C ASN A 37 3.64 -0.54 -1.49
N TYR A 38 4.35 0.18 -0.63
CA TYR A 38 4.05 0.22 0.79
C TYR A 38 4.23 1.63 1.39
N LEU A 39 3.56 1.87 2.51
CA LEU A 39 3.74 3.04 3.37
C LEU A 39 3.89 2.55 4.81
N ILE A 40 4.98 2.94 5.47
CA ILE A 40 5.16 2.78 6.91
C ILE A 40 4.52 3.99 7.59
N VAL A 41 3.62 3.73 8.52
CA VAL A 41 2.93 4.75 9.31
C VAL A 41 3.50 4.74 10.72
N ASP A 42 4.06 5.87 11.11
CA ASP A 42 4.57 6.13 12.44
C ASP A 42 3.79 7.28 13.12
N LYS A 43 4.29 7.74 14.27
CA LYS A 43 3.67 8.85 15.01
C LYS A 43 3.85 10.22 14.36
N GLN A 44 4.74 10.33 13.38
CA GLN A 44 5.06 11.57 12.66
C GLN A 44 4.30 11.65 11.33
N THR A 45 3.83 10.52 10.82
CA THR A 45 3.10 10.39 9.56
C THR A 45 1.76 11.12 9.66
N GLY A 46 1.56 12.09 8.77
CA GLY A 46 0.34 12.90 8.75
C GLY A 46 -0.86 12.14 8.18
N ILE A 47 -2.08 12.48 8.62
CA ILE A 47 -3.32 11.91 8.06
C ILE A 47 -3.40 12.14 6.54
N GLN A 48 -2.98 13.32 6.08
CA GLN A 48 -2.96 13.69 4.66
C GLN A 48 -2.03 12.78 3.86
N GLU A 49 -0.87 12.42 4.41
CA GLU A 49 0.09 11.52 3.77
C GLU A 49 -0.47 10.11 3.61
N ILE A 50 -1.15 9.60 4.63
CA ILE A 50 -1.84 8.30 4.59
C ILE A 50 -2.93 8.30 3.52
N GLU A 51 -3.72 9.38 3.44
CA GLU A 51 -4.78 9.53 2.45
C GLU A 51 -4.23 9.60 1.02
N GLU A 52 -3.18 10.40 0.79
CA GLU A 52 -2.53 10.53 -0.51
C GLU A 52 -1.91 9.20 -0.95
N ALA A 53 -1.26 8.47 -0.05
CA ALA A 53 -0.72 7.14 -0.33
C ALA A 53 -1.82 6.15 -0.70
N PHE A 54 -2.92 6.12 0.07
CA PHE A 54 -4.08 5.26 -0.22
C PHE A 54 -4.67 5.57 -1.60
N LYS A 55 -4.93 6.85 -1.92
CA LYS A 55 -5.44 7.27 -3.24
C LYS A 55 -4.49 6.93 -4.38
N SER A 56 -3.18 7.12 -4.16
CA SER A 56 -2.13 6.75 -5.12
C SER A 56 -2.12 5.23 -5.41
N PHE A 57 -2.34 4.40 -4.38
CA PHE A 57 -2.44 2.95 -4.56
C PHE A 57 -3.75 2.53 -5.23
N VAL A 58 -4.87 3.18 -4.94
CA VAL A 58 -6.16 2.92 -5.62
C VAL A 58 -6.10 3.30 -7.10
N ALA A 59 -5.38 4.37 -7.46
CA ALA A 59 -5.24 4.84 -8.84
C ALA A 59 -4.32 3.97 -9.71
N ARG A 60 -3.65 2.96 -9.12
CA ARG A 60 -2.69 2.09 -9.82
C ARG A 60 -3.38 0.82 -10.31
N ASP A 61 -3.44 0.65 -11.63
CA ASP A 61 -4.04 -0.54 -12.28
C ASP A 61 -3.31 -1.86 -11.99
N ASP A 62 -2.04 -1.79 -11.58
CA ASP A 62 -1.21 -2.94 -11.26
C ASP A 62 -1.43 -3.47 -9.84
N ILE A 63 -2.11 -2.74 -8.95
CA ILE A 63 -2.42 -3.18 -7.58
C ILE A 63 -3.78 -3.91 -7.56
N ALA A 64 -3.81 -5.14 -7.04
CA ALA A 64 -5.05 -5.90 -6.83
C ALA A 64 -5.64 -5.71 -5.44
N ILE A 65 -4.77 -5.66 -4.43
CA ILE A 65 -5.15 -5.69 -3.02
C ILE A 65 -4.32 -4.66 -2.29
N ILE A 66 -4.99 -3.86 -1.45
CA ILE A 66 -4.35 -2.97 -0.49
C ILE A 66 -4.62 -3.53 0.90
N LEU A 67 -3.58 -3.92 1.61
CA LEU A 67 -3.64 -4.27 3.03
C LEU A 67 -3.40 -3.02 3.86
N ILE A 68 -4.25 -2.77 4.84
CA ILE A 68 -4.13 -1.63 5.74
C ILE A 68 -4.39 -2.08 7.18
N ASN A 69 -3.57 -1.64 8.14
CA ASN A 69 -3.90 -1.91 9.54
C ASN A 69 -5.21 -1.20 9.90
N GLN A 70 -6.09 -1.89 10.61
CA GLN A 70 -7.43 -1.40 10.92
C GLN A 70 -7.42 -0.03 11.62
N HIS A 71 -6.50 0.18 12.56
CA HIS A 71 -6.40 1.43 13.31
C HIS A 71 -5.99 2.62 12.41
N ILE A 72 -5.18 2.38 11.38
CA ILE A 72 -4.79 3.37 10.37
C ILE A 72 -5.97 3.66 9.42
N ALA A 73 -6.69 2.61 9.01
CA ALA A 73 -7.87 2.75 8.15
C ALA A 73 -8.96 3.63 8.79
N GLU A 74 -9.11 3.57 10.12
CA GLU A 74 -10.08 4.42 10.84
C GLU A 74 -9.69 5.90 10.79
N MET A 75 -8.39 6.24 10.68
CA MET A 75 -7.92 7.63 10.54
C MET A 75 -8.35 8.28 9.21
N ILE A 76 -8.46 7.46 8.15
CA ILE A 76 -8.85 7.88 6.80
C ILE A 76 -10.20 7.25 6.38
N ARG A 77 -11.09 7.00 7.33
CA ARG A 77 -12.34 6.25 7.10
C ARG A 77 -13.20 6.81 5.97
N TYR A 78 -13.19 8.13 5.78
CA TYR A 78 -13.91 8.81 4.70
C TYR A 78 -13.35 8.48 3.31
N ALA A 79 -12.05 8.21 3.19
CA ALA A 79 -11.41 7.82 1.94
C ALA A 79 -11.61 6.34 1.62
N VAL A 80 -11.69 5.48 2.65
CA VAL A 80 -11.86 4.02 2.50
C VAL A 80 -13.29 3.61 2.13
N ARG A 81 -14.29 4.41 2.53
CA ARG A 81 -15.74 4.10 2.34
C ARG A 81 -16.33 4.53 0.99
N LEU A 82 -15.51 4.93 0.01
CA LEU A 82 -15.97 5.30 -1.34
C LEU A 82 -16.54 4.10 -2.09
#